data_AF-A0A0F9A9P1-F1
#
_entry.id   AF-A0A0F9A9P1-F1
#
_cell.length_a   1.000
_cell.length_b   1.000
_cell.length_c   1.000
_cell.angle_alpha   90.00
_cell.angle_beta   90.00
_cell.angle_gamma   90.00
#
_symmetry.space_group_name_H-M   'P 1'
#
loop_
_entity.id
_entity.type
_entity.pdbx_description
1 polymer ?
#
loop_
_entity_poly.entity_id
_entity_poly.type
_entity_poly.pdbx_seq_one_letter_code
_entity_poly.pdbx_strand_id
1 'polypeptide(L)'
;MRYEFPWPPRALSPNSRAHWRQVARMKANYKEHCGWIIRGEYHDTVPQVRPPVAAQVTFVCDARRRDSDNHMAMLKPMWDALVEMGVLEDDSTTS
;
A
#
# COMPACT_ATOMS: atom_id res chain seq x y z
N MET A 1 15.41 0.30 1.45
CA MET A 1 14.56 0.46 0.25
C MET A 1 13.55 1.55 0.53
N ARG A 2 13.24 2.41 -0.44
CA ARG A 2 12.25 3.49 -0.29
C ARG A 2 11.40 3.54 -1.56
N TYR A 3 10.09 3.67 -1.39
CA TYR A 3 9.14 3.90 -2.46
C TYR A 3 8.32 5.15 -2.14
N GLU A 4 7.87 5.84 -3.18
CA GLU A 4 6.92 6.94 -3.06
C GLU A 4 5.63 6.57 -3.77
N PHE A 5 4.53 6.51 -3.02
CA PHE A 5 3.22 6.14 -3.54
C PHE A 5 2.27 7.34 -3.50
N PRO A 6 1.32 7.44 -4.46
CA PRO A 6 0.28 8.44 -4.40
C PRO A 6 -0.60 8.24 -3.17
N TRP A 7 -1.24 9.31 -2.71
CA TRP A 7 -2.17 9.23 -1.60
C TRP A 7 -3.31 8.23 -1.91
N PRO A 8 -3.65 7.30 -0.99
CA PRO A 8 -4.66 6.29 -1.25
C PRO A 8 -6.05 6.89 -1.48
N PRO A 9 -6.86 6.35 -2.40
CA PRO A 9 -8.21 6.83 -2.64
C PRO A 9 -9.05 6.86 -1.37
N ARG A 10 -9.81 7.95 -1.15
CA ARG A 10 -10.68 8.11 0.04
C ARG A 10 -11.69 6.98 0.21
N ALA A 11 -12.09 6.34 -0.89
CA ALA A 11 -13.01 5.20 -0.87
C ALA A 11 -12.46 3.99 -0.09
N LEU A 12 -11.14 3.88 0.08
CA LEU A 12 -10.47 2.83 0.84
C LEU A 12 -10.45 3.08 2.35
N SER A 13 -10.84 4.28 2.79
CA SER A 13 -10.95 4.58 4.22
C SER A 13 -11.96 3.62 4.85
N PRO A 14 -11.67 3.00 6.01
CA PRO A 14 -12.65 2.19 6.75
C PRO A 14 -13.95 2.96 7.04
N ASN A 15 -13.82 4.27 7.30
CA ASN A 15 -14.94 5.18 7.50
C ASN A 15 -15.66 5.63 6.22
N SER A 16 -15.28 5.12 5.05
CA SER A 16 -15.95 5.42 3.79
C SER A 16 -17.31 4.75 3.74
N ARG A 17 -18.34 5.49 3.30
CA ARG A 17 -19.67 4.95 2.99
C ARG A 17 -19.82 4.54 1.52
N ALA A 18 -18.70 4.39 0.80
CA ALA A 18 -18.71 3.99 -0.61
C ALA A 18 -19.30 2.59 -0.78
N HIS A 19 -19.96 2.35 -1.91
CA HIS A 19 -20.52 1.04 -2.24
C HIS A 19 -19.40 -0.01 -2.38
N TRP A 20 -19.60 -1.22 -1.87
CA TRP A 20 -18.58 -2.29 -1.86
C TRP A 20 -17.94 -2.56 -3.24
N ARG A 21 -18.73 -2.51 -4.32
CA ARG A 21 -18.20 -2.63 -5.70
C ARG A 21 -17.20 -1.52 -6.04
N GLN A 22 -17.49 -0.30 -5.59
CA GLN A 22 -16.59 0.84 -5.79
C GLN A 22 -15.32 0.66 -4.98
N VAL A 23 -15.42 0.22 -3.72
CA VAL A 23 -14.26 -0.07 -2.87
C VAL A 23 -13.37 -1.13 -3.51
N ALA A 24 -13.95 -2.24 -3.98
CA ALA A 24 -13.21 -3.31 -4.66
C ALA A 24 -12.50 -2.81 -5.91
N ARG A 25 -13.18 -2.02 -6.76
CA ARG A 25 -12.55 -1.41 -7.94
C ARG A 25 -11.41 -0.46 -7.57
N MET A 26 -11.60 0.40 -6.57
CA MET A 26 -10.56 1.32 -6.11
C MET A 26 -9.37 0.58 -5.49
N LYS A 27 -9.63 -0.56 -4.82
CA LYS A 27 -8.60 -1.44 -4.27
C LYS A 27 -7.72 -1.99 -5.38
N ALA A 28 -8.35 -2.56 -6.42
CA ALA A 28 -7.65 -3.13 -7.57
C ALA A 28 -6.81 -2.07 -8.30
N ASN A 29 -7.42 -0.93 -8.62
CA ASN A 29 -6.73 0.16 -9.33
C ASN A 29 -5.55 0.72 -8.53
N TYR A 30 -5.70 0.89 -7.21
CA TYR A 30 -4.61 1.39 -6.36
C TYR A 30 -3.47 0.38 -6.25
N LYS A 31 -3.78 -0.91 -6.07
CA LYS A 31 -2.79 -2.00 -6.06
C LYS A 31 -2.00 -2.04 -7.37
N GLU A 32 -2.70 -2.00 -8.50
CA GLU A 32 -2.08 -1.98 -9.83
C GLU A 32 -1.13 -0.78 -9.99
N HIS A 33 -1.56 0.42 -9.60
CA HIS A 33 -0.70 1.61 -9.66
C HIS A 33 0.55 1.47 -8.79
N CYS A 34 0.41 0.93 -7.56
CA CYS A 34 1.56 0.62 -6.72
C CYS A 34 2.51 -0.40 -7.39
N GLY A 35 1.99 -1.43 -8.03
CA GLY A 35 2.77 -2.42 -8.78
C GLY A 35 3.60 -1.79 -9.91
N TRP A 36 3.00 -0.85 -10.66
CA TRP A 36 3.72 -0.08 -11.69
C TRP A 36 4.86 0.76 -11.11
N ILE A 37 4.65 1.40 -9.96
CA ILE A 37 5.70 2.18 -9.27
C ILE A 37 6.84 1.27 -8.82
N ILE A 38 6.53 0.12 -8.19
CA ILE A 38 7.53 -0.83 -7.71
C ILE A 38 8.39 -1.35 -8.88
N ARG A 39 7.75 -1.72 -9.99
CA ARG A 39 8.45 -2.17 -11.20
C ARG A 39 9.28 -1.05 -11.82
N GLY A 40 8.79 0.18 -11.82
CA GLY A 40 9.50 1.34 -12.36
C GLY A 40 10.80 1.66 -11.62
N GLU A 41 10.81 1.49 -10.29
CA GLU A 41 11.96 1.83 -9.44
C GLU A 41 13.14 0.86 -9.62
N TYR A 42 12.86 -0.40 -9.93
CA TYR A 42 13.87 -1.48 -9.94
C TYR A 42 13.97 -2.26 -11.26
N HIS A 43 13.23 -1.84 -12.28
CA HIS A 43 13.17 -2.47 -13.60
C HIS A 43 12.97 -4.01 -13.51
N ASP A 44 13.91 -4.79 -14.04
CA ASP A 44 13.84 -6.25 -14.10
C ASP A 44 14.33 -6.95 -12.83
N THR A 45 14.90 -6.19 -11.88
CA THR A 45 15.52 -6.74 -10.66
C THR A 45 14.89 -6.12 -9.41
N VAL A 46 13.65 -6.52 -9.13
CA VAL A 46 12.98 -6.18 -7.87
C VAL A 46 13.74 -6.83 -6.70
N PRO A 47 14.32 -6.06 -5.77
CA PRO A 47 15.09 -6.62 -4.66
C PRO A 47 14.15 -7.31 -3.67
N GLN A 48 14.43 -8.57 -3.37
CA GLN A 48 13.72 -9.29 -2.31
C GLN A 48 14.23 -8.87 -0.94
N VAL A 49 13.33 -8.50 -0.04
CA VAL A 49 13.63 -8.22 1.36
C VAL A 49 13.28 -9.44 2.18
N ARG A 50 14.30 -10.09 2.76
CA ARG A 50 14.12 -11.30 3.58
C ARG A 50 13.71 -10.94 5.02
N PRO A 51 12.86 -11.74 5.68
CA PRO A 51 12.52 -11.57 7.08
C PRO A 51 13.74 -11.64 8.04
N PRO A 52 13.68 -10.98 9.21
CA PRO A 52 12.61 -10.08 9.66
C PRO A 52 12.67 -8.71 8.97
N VAL A 53 11.51 -8.17 8.60
CA VAL A 53 11.39 -6.87 7.92
C VAL A 53 10.79 -5.84 8.86
N ALA A 54 11.48 -4.71 9.04
CA ALA A 54 10.93 -3.52 9.65
C ALA A 54 10.60 -2.51 8.55
N ALA A 55 9.34 -2.06 8.51
CA ALA A 55 8.90 -1.07 7.53
C ALA A 55 8.33 0.17 8.22
N GLN A 56 8.66 1.34 7.67
CA GLN A 56 8.19 2.63 8.14
C GLN A 56 7.40 3.30 7.02
N VAL A 57 6.23 3.83 7.36
CA VAL A 57 5.40 4.62 6.46
C VAL A 57 5.34 6.04 6.96
N THR A 58 5.63 7.00 6.07
CA THR A 58 5.49 8.43 6.36
C THR A 58 4.34 8.99 5.53
N PHE A 59 3.30 9.48 6.21
CA PHE A 59 2.18 10.14 5.56
C PHE A 59 2.43 11.65 5.45
N VAL A 60 2.53 12.16 4.22
CA VAL A 60 2.59 13.60 3.98
C VAL A 60 1.16 14.14 3.88
N CYS A 61 0.66 14.70 4.98
CA CYS A 61 -0.71 15.20 5.12
C CYS A 61 -0.78 16.72 5.28
N ASP A 62 -1.96 17.29 5.05
CA ASP A 62 -2.30 18.62 5.56
C ASP A 62 -2.41 18.63 7.09
N ALA A 63 -2.45 19.82 7.71
CA ALA A 63 -2.57 19.98 9.17
C ALA A 63 -3.91 19.50 9.77
N ARG A 64 -4.75 18.83 8.98
CA ARG A 64 -6.02 18.29 9.44
C ARG A 64 -5.77 17.05 10.27
N ARG A 65 -6.40 16.97 11.44
CA ARG A 65 -6.38 15.76 12.27
C ARG A 65 -7.03 14.63 11.50
N ARG A 66 -6.23 13.64 11.11
CA ARG A 66 -6.67 12.38 10.54
C ARG A 66 -6.32 11.26 11.49
N ASP A 67 -7.16 10.23 11.48
CA ASP A 67 -6.96 9.04 12.29
C ASP A 67 -5.90 8.15 11.62
N SER A 68 -4.78 7.94 12.32
CA SER A 68 -3.63 7.18 11.82
C SER A 68 -3.97 5.74 11.48
N ASP A 69 -4.92 5.14 12.21
CA ASP A 69 -5.28 3.73 12.03
C ASP A 69 -6.04 3.55 10.71
N ASN A 70 -6.88 4.54 10.36
CA ASN A 70 -7.53 4.57 9.05
C ASN A 70 -6.52 4.69 7.91
N HIS A 71 -5.44 5.45 8.09
CA HIS A 71 -4.41 5.57 7.06
C HIS A 71 -3.67 4.25 6.82
N MET A 72 -3.32 3.53 7.89
CA MET A 72 -2.68 2.22 7.75
C MET A 72 -3.61 1.21 7.07
N ALA A 73 -4.89 1.19 7.43
CA ALA A 73 -5.88 0.33 6.78
C ALA A 73 -6.03 0.63 5.26
N MET A 74 -5.98 1.90 4.89
CA MET A 74 -6.03 2.34 3.48
C MET A 74 -4.83 1.85 2.65
N LEU A 75 -3.69 1.56 3.29
CA LEU A 75 -2.48 1.11 2.62
C LEU A 75 -2.41 -0.40 2.41
N LYS A 76 -3.37 -1.20 2.88
CA LYS A 76 -3.37 -2.64 2.60
C LYS A 76 -3.11 -3.00 1.13
N PRO A 77 -3.69 -2.32 0.13
CA PRO A 77 -3.44 -2.70 -1.27
C PRO A 77 -2.02 -2.36 -1.75
N MET A 78 -1.34 -1.42 -1.09
CA MET A 78 0.08 -1.15 -1.34
C MET A 78 0.96 -2.29 -0.81
N TRP A 79 0.66 -2.81 0.39
CA TRP A 79 1.33 -4.00 0.93
C TRP A 79 1.08 -5.24 0.07
N ASP A 80 -0.18 -5.46 -0.33
CA ASP A 80 -0.56 -6.54 -1.25
C ASP A 80 0.27 -6.44 -2.57
N ALA A 81 0.54 -5.22 -3.08
CA ALA A 81 1.38 -5.02 -4.27
C ALA A 81 2.86 -5.34 -4.04
N LEU A 82 3.42 -5.03 -2.87
CA LEU A 82 4.81 -5.37 -2.54
C LEU A 82 5.03 -6.89 -2.47
N VAL A 83 4.04 -7.63 -1.96
CA VAL A 83 4.06 -9.10 -1.95
C VAL A 83 3.90 -9.65 -3.37
N GLU A 84 2.91 -9.16 -4.13
CA GLU A 84 2.66 -9.62 -5.51
C GLU A 84 3.83 -9.37 -6.46
N MET A 85 4.57 -8.28 -6.26
CA MET A 85 5.79 -7.96 -7.02
C MET A 85 7.04 -8.68 -6.50
N GLY A 86 6.94 -9.46 -5.42
CA GLY A 86 8.04 -10.23 -4.86
C GLY A 86 9.04 -9.41 -4.05
N VAL A 87 8.72 -8.18 -3.65
CA VAL A 87 9.56 -7.37 -2.74
C VAL A 87 9.53 -7.97 -1.34
N LEU A 88 8.34 -8.35 -0.88
CA LEU A 88 8.10 -8.97 0.42
C LEU A 88 7.65 -10.42 0.21
N GLU A 89 8.06 -11.31 1.11
CA GLU A 89 7.62 -12.70 1.13
C GLU A 89 6.18 -12.83 1.63
N ASP A 90 5.84 -12.11 2.70
CA ASP A 90 4.51 -12.04 3.29
C ASP A 90 4.33 -10.66 3.96
N ASP A 91 3.12 -10.09 3.92
CA ASP A 91 2.73 -8.88 4.67
C ASP A 91 2.09 -9.23 6.03
N SER A 92 1.88 -10.52 6.31
CA SER A 92 1.35 -11.02 7.57
C SER A 92 2.45 -11.14 8.63
N THR A 93 2.17 -10.67 9.84
CA THR A 93 3.06 -10.80 11.00
C THR A 93 3.00 -12.17 11.68
N THR A 94 2.37 -13.17 11.07
CA THR A 94 2.25 -14.51 11.67
C THR A 94 3.46 -15.33 11.25
N SER A 95 4.48 -15.30 12.10
CA SER A 95 5.63 -16.22 12.13
C SER A 95 5.20 -17.68 12.19
#